data_AF-A0A975PLL1-F1
#
_entry.id   AF-A0A975PLL1-F1
#
_cell.length_a   1.000
_cell.length_b   1.000
_cell.length_c   1.000
_cell.angle_alpha   90.00
_cell.angle_beta   90.00
_cell.angle_gamma   90.00
#
_symmetry.space_group_name_H-M   'P 1'
#
loop_
_entity.id
_entity.type
_entity.pdbx_description
1 polymer ?
#
loop_
_entity_poly.entity_id
_entity_poly.type
_entity_poly.pdbx_seq_one_letter_code
_entity_poly.pdbx_strand_id
1 'polypeptide(L)' 'MFRLLKFLFVLVIGIYLGFQGNLMLMRAECSNAGGDWSGTVCFGAGQ' A
#
# COMPACT_ATOMS: atom_id res chain seq x y z
N MET A 1 28.06 14.77 5.86
CA MET A 1 26.65 14.50 6.23
C MET A 1 25.82 13.87 5.08
N PHE A 2 26.28 13.90 3.82
CA PHE A 2 25.57 13.33 2.65
C PHE A 2 25.19 11.84 2.72
N ARG A 3 25.94 11.01 3.47
CA ARG A 3 25.65 9.58 3.62
C ARG A 3 24.34 9.32 4.39
N LEU A 4 24.05 10.13 5.41
CA LEU A 4 22.82 10.04 6.20
C LEU A 4 21.58 10.45 5.38
N LEU A 5 21.71 11.49 4.57
CA LEU A 5 20.64 11.92 3.65
C LEU A 5 20.28 10.84 2.64
N LYS A 6 21.27 10.12 2.10
CA LYS A 6 21.03 8.97 1.21
C LYS A 6 20.27 7.84 1.90
N PHE A 7 20.64 7.52 3.14
CA PHE A 7 19.93 6.51 3.93
C PHE A 7 18.47 6.89 4.20
N LEU A 8 18.23 8.14 4.60
CA LEU A 8 16.88 8.66 4.82
C LEU A 8 16.03 8.60 3.55
N PHE A 9 16.61 8.97 2.40
CA PHE A 9 15.92 8.93 1.11
C PHE A 9 15.51 7.50 0.71
N VAL A 10 16.44 6.53 0.83
CA VAL A 10 16.14 5.12 0.56
C VAL A 10 15.09 4.58 1.54
N LEU A 11 15.17 4.96 2.81
CA LEU A 11 14.21 4.55 3.84
C LEU A 11 12.80 5.07 3.54
N VAL A 12 12.65 6.35 3.17
CA VAL A 12 11.35 6.93 2.80
C VAL A 12 10.77 6.28 1.55
N ILE A 13 11.61 6.03 0.54
CA ILE A 13 11.18 5.33 -0.68
C ILE A 13 10.74 3.90 -0.36
N GLY A 14 11.50 3.18 0.46
CA GLY A 14 11.17 1.82 0.87
C GLY A 14 9.82 1.75 1.60
N ILE A 15 9.58 2.67 2.54
CA ILE A 15 8.29 2.76 3.25
C ILE A 15 7.16 3.06 2.27
N TYR A 16 7.34 4.03 1.37
CA TYR A 16 6.32 4.41 0.40
C TYR A 16 5.96 3.25 -0.54
N LEU A 17 6.96 2.55 -1.08
CA LEU A 17 6.74 1.37 -1.93
C LEU A 17 6.08 0.22 -1.17
N GLY A 18 6.46 -0.01 0.09
CA GLY A 18 5.83 -1.02 0.94
C GLY A 18 4.36 -0.71 1.24
N PHE A 19 4.02 0.56 1.44
CA PHE A 19 2.63 0.99 1.66
C PHE A 19 1.78 0.79 0.41
N GLN A 20 2.29 1.18 -0.75
CA GLN A 20 1.61 0.97 -2.04
C GLN A 20 1.43 -0.50 -2.36
N GLY A 21 2.44 -1.34 -2.09
CA GLY A 21 2.33 -2.79 -2.28
C GLY A 21 1.24 -3.42 -1.41
N ASN A 22 1.18 -3.05 -0.13
CA ASN A 22 0.11 -3.51 0.76
C ASN A 22 -1.28 -3.03 0.31
N LEU A 23 -1.42 -1.78 -0.12
CA LEU A 23 -2.68 -1.26 -0.66
C LEU A 23 -3.12 -1.99 -1.93
N MET A 24 -2.19 -2.34 -2.82
CA MET A 24 -2.49 -3.13 -4.02
C MET A 24 -2.95 -4.53 -3.66
N LEU A 25 -2.32 -5.18 -2.68
CA LEU A 25 -2.73 -6.51 -2.21
C LEU A 25 -4.13 -6.45 -1.58
N MET A 26 -4.40 -5.47 -0.72
CA MET A 26 -5.73 -5.28 -0.12
C MET A 26 -6.79 -4.98 -1.18
N ARG A 27 -6.46 -4.19 -2.21
CA ARG A 27 -7.35 -3.96 -3.36
C ARG A 27 -7.61 -5.23 -4.15
N ALA A 28 -6.58 -6.06 -4.37
CA ALA A 28 -6.72 -7.32 -5.07
C ALA A 28 -7.58 -8.31 -4.29
N GLU A 29 -7.38 -8.42 -2.97
CA GLU A 29 -8.22 -9.25 -2.11
C GLU A 29 -9.67 -8.75 -2.05
N CYS A 30 -9.87 -7.43 -1.96
CA CYS A 30 -11.20 -6.82 -2.01
C CYS A 30 -11.94 -7.12 -3.31
N SER A 31 -11.26 -6.94 -4.45
CA SER A 31 -11.83 -7.23 -5.77
C SER A 31 -12.10 -8.72 -5.95
N ASN A 32 -11.27 -9.60 -5.38
CA ASN A 32 -11.46 -11.04 -5.42
C ASN A 32 -12.64 -11.48 -4.53
N ALA A 33 -12.91 -10.76 -3.45
CA ALA A 33 -14.05 -10.96 -2.57
C ALA A 33 -15.35 -10.29 -3.08
N GLY A 34 -15.33 -9.70 -4.28
CA GLY A 34 -16.49 -9.04 -4.90
C GLY A 34 -16.84 -7.67 -4.31
N GLY A 35 -15.96 -7.09 -3.49
CA GLY A 35 -16.15 -5.78 -2.90
C GLY A 35 -15.64 -4.64 -3.79
N ASP A 36 -16.15 -3.43 -3.53
CA ASP A 36 -15.73 -2.19 -4.19
C ASP A 36 -14.63 -1.49 -3.36
N TRP A 37 -13.55 -1.08 -4.02
CA TRP A 37 -12.37 -0.54 -3.36
C TRP A 37 -12.39 0.99 -3.36
N SER A 38 -12.57 1.60 -2.18
CA SER A 38 -12.67 3.06 -2.02
C SER A 38 -11.30 3.75 -1.80
N GLY A 39 -10.18 3.04 -1.94
CA GLY A 39 -8.84 3.61 -1.83
C GLY A 39 -8.07 3.16 -0.60
N THR A 40 -8.72 3.12 0.57
CA THR A 40 -8.14 2.63 1.84
C THR A 40 -8.96 1.55 2.51
N VAL A 41 -10.21 1.36 2.07
CA VAL A 41 -11.17 0.42 2.65
C VAL A 41 -11.92 -0.31 1.54
N CYS A 42 -12.26 -1.56 1.82
CA CYS A 42 -13.08 -2.41 0.98
C CYS A 42 -14.53 -2.38 1.45
N PHE A 43 -15.48 -2.08 0.57
CA PHE A 43 -16.91 -2.10 0.85
C PHE A 43 -17.58 -3.29 0.18
N GLY A 44 -18.49 -3.98 0.88
CA GLY A 44 -19.33 -5.02 0.28
C GLY A 44 -18.65 -6.38 0.01
N ALA A 45 -17.40 -6.58 0.45
CA ALA A 45 -16.78 -7.91 0.44
C ALA A 45 -17.40 -8.80 1.53
N GLY A 46 -18.03 -9.90 1.13
CA GLY A 46 -18.56 -10.93 2.05
C GLY A 46 -20.00 -10.74 2.54
N GLN A 47 -20.89 -10.15 1.74
CA GLN A 47 -22.34 -10.40 1.87
C GLN A 47 -22.79 -11.52 0.94
#